data_AF-A0A6G1DR11-F1
#
_entry.id   AF-A0A6G1DR11-F1
#
_cell.length_a   1.000
_cell.length_b   1.000
_cell.length_c   1.000
_cell.angle_alpha   90.00
_cell.angle_beta   90.00
_cell.angle_gamma   90.00
#
_symmetry.space_group_name_H-M   'P 1'
#
loop_
_entity.id
_entity.type
_entity.pdbx_description
1 polymer ?
#
loop_
_entity_poly.entity_id
_entity_poly.type
_entity_poly.pdbx_seq_one_letter_code
_entity_poly.pdbx_strand_id
1 'polypeptide(L)'
;MRGNTHFVVPAAKFTLDPGAAEFLTTYAFGTHTAKHTFCKVCGITSFYFPRSNPDGVAVTVACVDPGTLVHVEYRHADGRNWEEWFARSDISDSSKPKEAAAAAAPAE
;
A
#
# COMPACT_ATOMS: atom_id res chain seq x y z
N MET A 1 -5.54 17.44 -3.07
CA MET A 1 -5.05 16.25 -2.34
C MET A 1 -4.62 15.23 -3.36
N ARG A 2 -3.49 14.54 -3.15
CA ARG A 2 -3.16 13.35 -3.97
C ARG A 2 -4.21 12.27 -3.70
N GLY A 3 -4.75 11.66 -4.75
CA GLY A 3 -5.58 10.47 -4.61
C GLY A 3 -4.75 9.34 -4.02
N ASN A 4 -5.23 8.72 -2.95
CA ASN A 4 -4.54 7.63 -2.26
C ASN A 4 -5.28 6.30 -2.44
N THR A 5 -5.42 5.87 -3.69
CA THR A 5 -6.09 4.63 -4.04
C THR A 5 -5.06 3.49 -4.01
N HIS A 6 -5.03 2.78 -2.89
CA HIS A 6 -4.02 1.77 -2.59
C HIS A 6 -4.65 0.51 -1.97
N PHE A 7 -3.90 -0.58 -2.03
CA PHE A 7 -4.12 -1.78 -1.25
C PHE A 7 -2.88 -2.05 -0.40
N VAL A 8 -3.05 -2.77 0.72
CA VAL A 8 -1.94 -3.09 1.63
C VAL A 8 -1.46 -4.52 1.35
N VAL A 9 -0.15 -4.69 1.30
CA VAL A 9 0.51 -6.01 1.28
C VAL A 9 1.36 -6.17 2.54
N PRO A 10 1.51 -7.40 3.08
CA PRO A 10 2.46 -7.65 4.16
C PRO A 10 3.88 -7.25 3.75
N ALA A 11 4.64 -6.60 4.64
CA ALA A 11 6.01 -6.17 4.33
C ALA A 11 6.92 -7.34 3.91
N ALA A 12 6.66 -8.55 4.43
CA ALA A 12 7.38 -9.77 4.04
C ALA A 12 7.20 -10.18 2.57
N LYS A 13 6.14 -9.70 1.90
CA LYS A 13 5.87 -9.95 0.47
C LYS A 13 6.22 -8.75 -0.42
N PHE A 14 6.88 -7.74 0.13
CA PHE A 14 7.33 -6.57 -0.60
C PHE A 14 8.86 -6.60 -0.71
N THR A 15 9.37 -6.37 -1.92
CA THR A 15 10.81 -6.21 -2.14
C THR A 15 11.01 -5.00 -3.01
N LEU A 16 11.91 -4.12 -2.57
CA LEU A 16 12.30 -2.94 -3.34
C LEU A 16 13.45 -3.32 -4.26
N ASP A 17 13.36 -2.91 -5.53
CA ASP A 17 14.45 -3.09 -6.47
C ASP A 17 15.72 -2.35 -6.00
N PRO A 18 16.93 -2.96 -6.11
CA PRO A 18 18.17 -2.37 -5.61
C PRO A 18 18.46 -0.94 -6.08
N GLY A 19 18.03 -0.56 -7.29
CA GLY A 19 18.24 0.81 -7.83
C GLY A 19 17.12 1.79 -7.48
N ALA A 20 15.97 1.31 -7.03
CA ALA A 20 14.81 2.18 -6.79
C ALA A 20 15.06 3.18 -5.64
N ALA A 21 15.83 2.80 -4.62
CA ALA A 21 16.13 3.64 -3.47
C ALA A 21 16.75 5.00 -3.85
N GLU A 22 17.51 5.07 -4.94
CA GLU A 22 18.16 6.29 -5.41
C GLU A 22 17.15 7.36 -5.84
N PHE A 23 15.96 6.95 -6.29
CA PHE A 23 14.92 7.85 -6.80
C PHE A 23 13.85 8.15 -5.75
N LEU A 24 13.89 7.52 -4.58
CA LEU A 24 12.87 7.69 -3.56
C LEU A 24 13.25 8.77 -2.55
N THR A 25 12.24 9.47 -2.08
CA THR A 25 12.31 10.34 -0.90
C THR A 25 11.14 10.03 0.01
N THR A 26 11.29 10.29 1.30
CA THR A 26 10.29 9.97 2.32
C THR A 26 10.00 11.19 3.17
N TYR A 27 8.72 11.45 3.35
CA TYR A 27 8.21 12.46 4.27
C TYR A 27 7.37 11.80 5.37
N ALA A 28 7.44 12.32 6.59
CA ALA A 28 6.65 11.86 7.73
C ALA A 28 6.14 13.08 8.52
N PHE A 29 4.97 12.95 9.13
CA PHE A 29 4.35 13.99 9.95
C PHE A 29 3.57 13.38 11.12
N GLY A 30 3.14 14.21 12.07
CA GLY A 30 2.39 13.77 13.24
C GLY A 30 3.22 12.82 14.11
N THR A 31 2.75 11.58 14.27
CA THR A 31 3.45 10.55 15.06
C THR A 31 4.67 9.95 14.36
N HIS A 32 4.93 10.34 13.11
CA HIS A 32 5.99 9.79 12.24
C HIS A 32 5.87 8.29 11.97
N THR A 33 4.73 7.67 12.31
CA THR A 33 4.45 6.25 12.04
C THR A 33 4.26 6.00 10.56
N ALA A 34 3.50 6.88 9.89
CA ALA A 34 3.34 6.81 8.44
C ALA A 34 4.59 7.37 7.75
N LYS A 35 5.16 6.60 6.83
CA LYS A 35 6.28 7.01 5.99
C LYS A 35 5.77 7.18 4.57
N HIS A 36 5.58 8.42 4.16
CA HIS A 36 5.09 8.78 2.83
C HIS A 36 6.27 8.79 1.84
N THR A 37 6.51 7.65 1.22
CA THR A 37 7.57 7.46 0.24
C THR A 37 7.08 7.81 -1.16
N PHE A 38 7.87 8.51 -1.96
CA PHE A 38 7.53 8.85 -3.34
C PHE A 38 8.78 9.10 -4.19
N CYS A 39 8.62 9.05 -5.51
CA CYS A 39 9.70 9.35 -6.44
C CYS A 39 10.04 10.85 -6.41
N LYS A 40 11.29 11.18 -6.11
CA LYS A 40 11.79 12.56 -6.08
C LYS A 40 11.89 13.21 -7.47
N VAL A 41 11.84 12.41 -8.54
CA VAL A 41 11.95 12.88 -9.93
C VAL A 41 10.58 13.23 -10.52
N CYS A 42 9.62 12.30 -10.49
CA CYS A 42 8.29 12.52 -11.08
C CYS A 42 7.19 12.82 -10.04
N GLY A 43 7.52 12.71 -8.76
CA GLY A 43 6.58 12.91 -7.66
C GLY A 43 5.69 11.70 -7.36
N ILE A 44 5.58 10.68 -8.21
CA ILE A 44 4.61 9.59 -8.03
C ILE A 44 4.86 8.79 -6.73
N THR A 45 3.80 8.50 -5.98
CA THR A 45 3.83 7.60 -4.82
C THR A 45 3.44 6.20 -5.30
N SER A 46 4.41 5.38 -5.69
CA SER A 46 4.14 3.99 -6.07
C SER A 46 3.79 3.13 -4.85
N PHE A 47 4.39 3.43 -3.71
CA PHE A 47 4.09 2.79 -2.44
C PHE A 47 4.42 3.70 -1.24
N TYR A 48 3.87 3.39 -0.07
CA TYR A 48 4.22 4.04 1.19
C TYR A 48 3.95 3.12 2.39
N PHE A 49 4.40 3.48 3.59
CA PHE A 49 4.13 2.73 4.82
C PHE A 49 3.04 3.44 5.62
N PRO A 50 1.81 2.91 5.68
CA PRO A 50 0.68 3.57 6.35
C PRO A 50 0.73 3.38 7.87
N ARG A 51 0.12 4.33 8.61
CA ARG A 51 0.00 4.20 10.07
C ARG A 51 -0.94 3.08 10.52
N SER A 52 -1.94 2.75 9.71
CA SER A 52 -2.95 1.70 10.00
C SER A 52 -2.37 0.29 9.97
N ASN A 53 -1.28 0.13 9.22
CA ASN A 53 -0.61 -1.14 8.94
C ASN A 53 0.91 -0.89 8.96
N PRO A 54 1.51 -0.70 10.14
CA PRO A 54 2.95 -0.43 10.25
C PRO A 54 3.83 -1.62 9.81
N ASP A 55 3.25 -2.81 9.78
CA ASP A 55 3.78 -4.08 9.30
C ASP A 55 3.49 -4.35 7.80
N GLY A 56 2.85 -3.41 7.12
CA GLY A 56 2.46 -3.52 5.72
C GLY A 56 3.00 -2.39 4.85
N VAL A 57 2.86 -2.58 3.54
CA VAL A 57 3.19 -1.60 2.51
C VAL A 57 1.92 -1.32 1.72
N ALA A 58 1.54 -0.04 1.63
CA ALA A 58 0.45 0.41 0.79
C ALA A 58 0.98 0.64 -0.63
N VAL A 59 0.46 -0.12 -1.60
CA VAL A 59 0.83 -0.05 -3.02
C VAL A 59 -0.28 0.65 -3.80
N THR A 60 0.09 1.66 -4.60
CA THR A 60 -0.87 2.41 -5.42
C THR A 60 -1.35 1.55 -6.58
N VAL A 61 -2.68 1.40 -6.70
CA VAL A 61 -3.33 0.53 -7.71
C VAL A 61 -2.90 0.87 -9.13
N ALA A 62 -2.82 2.17 -9.45
CA ALA A 62 -2.45 2.67 -10.78
C ALA A 62 -0.97 2.42 -11.15
N CYS A 63 -0.13 2.00 -10.20
CA CYS A 63 1.29 1.72 -10.43
C CYS A 63 1.59 0.22 -10.54
N VAL A 64 0.56 -0.64 -10.55
CA VAL A 64 0.71 -2.07 -10.76
C VAL A 64 0.74 -2.37 -12.26
N ASP A 65 1.57 -3.32 -12.66
CA ASP A 65 1.68 -3.73 -14.06
C ASP A 65 0.32 -4.20 -14.62
N PRO A 66 -0.04 -3.77 -15.84
CA PRO A 66 -1.28 -4.19 -16.49
C PRO A 66 -1.42 -5.71 -16.54
N GLY A 67 -2.62 -6.22 -16.25
CA GLY A 67 -2.91 -7.67 -16.23
C GLY A 67 -2.65 -8.37 -14.90
N THR A 68 -1.99 -7.71 -13.94
CA THR A 68 -1.77 -8.28 -12.60
C THR A 68 -3.05 -8.30 -11.75
N LEU A 69 -3.87 -7.25 -11.87
CA LEU A 69 -5.09 -7.09 -11.10
C LEU A 69 -6.29 -7.68 -11.87
N VAL A 70 -6.90 -8.73 -11.32
CA VAL A 70 -8.07 -9.39 -11.91
C VAL A 70 -9.37 -8.70 -11.46
N HIS A 71 -9.41 -8.20 -10.23
CA HIS A 71 -10.58 -7.57 -9.63
C HIS A 71 -10.16 -6.51 -8.60
N VAL A 72 -10.86 -5.39 -8.55
CA VAL A 72 -10.58 -4.29 -7.62
C VAL A 72 -11.89 -3.79 -7.00
N GLU A 73 -11.97 -3.85 -5.67
CA GLU A 73 -13.06 -3.24 -4.91
C GLU A 73 -12.56 -1.97 -4.21
N TYR A 74 -13.30 -0.88 -4.39
CA TYR A 74 -12.96 0.39 -3.75
C TYR A 74 -13.75 0.57 -2.46
N ARG A 75 -13.02 0.70 -1.34
CA ARG A 75 -13.57 1.13 -0.05
C ARG A 75 -13.20 2.58 0.18
N HIS A 76 -14.18 3.43 0.46
CA HIS A 76 -13.97 4.87 0.66
C HIS A 76 -13.87 5.18 2.16
N ALA A 77 -12.86 5.97 2.53
CA ALA A 77 -12.75 6.63 3.82
C ALA A 77 -12.93 8.14 3.61
N ASP A 78 -13.80 8.77 4.41
CA ASP A 78 -14.11 10.20 4.28
C ASP A 78 -12.98 11.14 4.75
N GLY A 79 -11.98 10.58 5.45
CA GLY A 79 -10.85 11.30 6.03
C GLY A 79 -11.20 12.25 7.19
N ARG A 80 -12.48 12.40 7.54
CA ARG A 80 -12.96 13.25 8.64
C ARG A 80 -13.20 12.44 9.91
N ASN A 81 -13.75 11.24 9.77
CA ASN A 81 -14.10 10.35 10.88
C ASN A 81 -13.16 9.13 10.89
N TRP A 82 -11.86 9.39 10.89
CA TRP A 82 -10.86 8.33 10.72
C TRP A 82 -10.93 7.28 11.83
N GLU A 83 -11.02 7.69 13.10
CA GLU A 83 -11.04 6.74 14.23
C GLU A 83 -12.24 5.80 14.16
N GLU A 84 -13.42 6.32 13.83
CA GLU A 84 -14.64 5.51 13.67
C GLU A 84 -14.54 4.58 12.45
N TRP A 85 -14.08 5.12 11.32
CA TRP A 85 -13.88 4.31 10.11
C TRP A 85 -12.88 3.19 10.35
N PHE A 86 -11.78 3.48 11.03
CA PHE A 86 -10.77 2.50 11.41
C PHE A 86 -11.33 1.45 12.35
N ALA A 87 -12.07 1.83 13.39
CA ALA A 87 -12.66 0.90 14.35
C ALA A 87 -13.70 -0.06 13.73
N ARG A 88 -14.45 0.42 12.72
CA ARG A 88 -15.47 -0.40 12.02
C ARG A 88 -14.94 -1.11 10.77
N SER A 89 -13.69 -0.88 10.38
CA SER A 89 -13.09 -1.47 9.18
C SER A 89 -12.04 -2.51 9.54
N ASP A 90 -11.92 -3.53 8.69
CA ASP A 90 -10.89 -4.57 8.82
C ASP A 90 -9.57 -4.17 8.13
N ILE A 91 -9.29 -2.86 8.00
CA ILE A 91 -8.11 -2.40 7.24
C ILE A 91 -6.80 -2.92 7.84
N SER A 92 -6.71 -3.03 9.17
CA SER A 92 -5.52 -3.54 9.87
C SER A 92 -5.24 -5.01 9.56
N ASP A 93 -6.23 -5.80 9.15
CA ASP A 93 -6.02 -7.19 8.76
C ASP A 93 -5.39 -7.32 7.36
N SER A 94 -5.38 -6.25 6.56
CA SER A 94 -4.86 -6.27 5.19
C SER A 94 -3.32 -6.44 5.12
N SER A 95 -2.59 -6.11 6.18
CA SER A 95 -1.14 -6.37 6.28
C SER A 95 -0.77 -7.72 6.87
N LYS A 96 -1.73 -8.42 7.49
CA LYS A 96 -1.47 -9.72 8.08
C LYS A 96 -1.31 -10.75 6.96
N PRO A 97 -0.36 -11.69 7.08
CA PRO A 97 -0.26 -12.79 6.13
C PRO A 97 -1.53 -13.62 6.21
N LYS A 98 -2.43 -13.42 5.25
CA LYS A 98 -3.48 -14.40 4.97
C LYS A 98 -2.77 -15.65 4.47
N GLU A 99 -3.04 -16.79 5.09
CA GLU A 99 -2.59 -18.11 4.60
C GLU A 99 -2.76 -18.13 3.09
N ALA A 100 -1.67 -18.40 2.38
CA ALA A 100 -1.64 -18.28 0.94
C ALA A 100 -2.74 -19.19 0.36
N ALA A 101 -3.81 -18.59 -0.17
CA ALA A 101 -4.62 -19.26 -1.16
C ALA A 101 -3.62 -19.66 -2.26
N ALA A 102 -3.46 -20.98 -2.39
CA ALA A 102 -2.40 -21.63 -3.13
C ALA A 102 -2.18 -21.00 -4.50
N ALA A 103 -0.90 -20.97 -4.89
CA ALA A 103 -0.47 -20.73 -6.25
C ALA A 103 -1.38 -21.48 -7.25
N ALA A 104 -2.07 -20.73 -8.09
CA ALA A 104 -2.62 -21.25 -9.33
C ALA A 104 -1.78 -20.66 -10.47
N ALA A 105 -0.64 -21.31 -10.72
CA ALA A 105 -0.04 -21.30 -12.04
C ALA A 105 -0.90 -22.19 -12.96
N PRO A 106 -1.17 -21.78 -14.20
CA PRO A 106 -1.02 -22.66 -15.35
C PRO A 106 0.34 -22.28 -15.99
N ALA A 107 1.34 -23.16 -16.12
CA ALA A 107 1.37 -24.43 -16.84
C ALA A 107 0.85 -24.29 -18.28
N GLU A 108 1.83 -24.18 -19.20
CA GLU A 108 1.81 -24.29 -20.67
C GLU A 108 1.18 -23.17 -21.51
#